data_AF-A0AAW4VKL6-F1
#
_entry.id   AF-A0AAW4VKL6-F1
#
_cell.length_a   1.000
_cell.length_b   1.000
_cell.length_c   1.000
_cell.angle_alpha   90.00
_cell.angle_beta   90.00
_cell.angle_gamma   90.00
#
_symmetry.space_group_name_H-M   'P 1'
#
loop_
_entity.id
_entity.type
_entity.pdbx_description
1 polymer ?
#
loop_
_entity_poly.entity_id
_entity_poly.type
_entity_poly.pdbx_seq_one_letter_code
_entity_poly.pdbx_strand_id
1 'polypeptide(L)'
;PTDPRELLMLTIKAHEQTAQRVDVLEEKVSDLEKSTTIDSSQQYTLERIAKTTVISALGGIDSRAYQLMSRKIFSNIWRDYKKYFKLGSYRDTLKTDYENAKNYLESWSPEVNTSLKIKEYNSQLSMVLD
;
A
#
# COMPACT_ATOMS: atom_id res chain seq x y z
N PRO A 1 9.92 61.67 -5.00
CA PRO A 1 9.14 61.11 -6.14
C PRO A 1 9.97 60.02 -6.83
N THR A 2 9.56 58.76 -6.71
CA THR A 2 10.24 57.64 -7.36
C THR A 2 10.00 57.73 -8.86
N ASP A 3 11.07 57.65 -9.66
CA ASP A 3 11.01 57.69 -11.12
C ASP A 3 10.11 56.53 -11.63
N PRO A 4 9.15 56.76 -12.55
CA PRO A 4 8.33 55.71 -13.14
C PRO A 4 9.12 54.49 -13.64
N ARG A 5 10.36 54.70 -14.12
CA ARG A 5 11.24 53.60 -14.54
C ARG A 5 11.74 52.76 -13.37
N GLU A 6 12.07 53.41 -12.25
CA GLU A 6 12.52 52.75 -11.03
C GLU A 6 11.38 51.94 -10.39
N LEU A 7 10.15 52.47 -10.40
CA LEU A 7 8.96 51.72 -9.98
C LEU A 7 8.74 50.46 -10.82
N LEU A 8 8.82 50.58 -12.16
CA LEU A 8 8.66 49.42 -13.05
C LEU A 8 9.72 48.35 -12.77
N MET A 9 10.98 48.75 -12.58
CA MET A 9 12.07 47.82 -12.27
C MET A 9 11.86 47.13 -10.92
N LEU A 10 11.40 47.86 -9.89
CA LEU A 10 11.02 47.28 -8.60
C LEU A 10 9.88 46.28 -8.74
N THR A 11 8.86 46.59 -9.53
CA THR A 11 7.74 45.68 -9.79
C THR A 11 8.19 44.40 -10.50
N ILE A 12 9.04 44.50 -11.53
CA ILE A 12 9.59 43.34 -12.24
C ILE A 12 10.40 42.47 -11.28
N LYS A 13 11.30 43.06 -10.48
CA LYS A 13 12.09 42.32 -9.49
C LYS A 13 11.23 41.61 -8.46
N ALA A 14 10.16 42.25 -7.98
CA ALA A 14 9.21 41.62 -7.06
C ALA A 14 8.45 40.45 -7.72
N HIS A 15 8.07 40.58 -9.00
CA HIS A 15 7.43 39.50 -9.75
C HIS A 15 8.38 38.33 -10.01
N GLU A 16 9.63 38.59 -10.37
CA GLU A 16 10.64 37.56 -10.59
C GLU A 16 10.95 36.79 -9.30
N GLN A 17 11.08 37.50 -8.17
CA GLN A 17 11.19 36.86 -6.85
C GLN A 17 9.96 36.03 -6.50
N THR A 18 8.77 36.48 -6.89
CA THR A 18 7.53 35.73 -6.66
C THR A 18 7.47 34.47 -7.51
N ALA A 19 7.84 34.54 -8.79
CA ALA A 19 7.92 33.38 -9.68
C ALA A 19 8.88 32.32 -9.15
N GLN A 20 10.10 32.72 -8.75
CA GLN A 20 11.08 31.80 -8.15
C GLN A 20 10.53 31.11 -6.88
N ARG A 21 9.76 31.84 -6.05
CA ARG A 21 9.14 31.25 -4.86
C ARG A 21 8.03 30.26 -5.21
N VAL A 22 7.29 30.51 -6.30
CA VAL A 22 6.27 29.57 -6.81
C VAL A 22 6.94 28.29 -7.30
N ASP A 23 8.00 28.39 -8.10
CA ASP A 23 8.73 27.21 -8.61
C ASP A 23 9.23 26.31 -7.47
N VAL A 24 9.82 26.91 -6.43
CA VAL A 24 10.28 26.18 -5.23
C VAL A 24 9.12 25.54 -4.46
N LEU A 25 7.94 26.16 -4.45
CA LEU A 25 6.77 25.60 -3.78
C LEU A 25 6.20 24.41 -4.57
N GLU A 26 6.14 24.51 -5.89
CA GLU A 26 5.69 23.41 -6.75
C GLU A 26 6.60 22.18 -6.61
N GLU A 27 7.92 22.37 -6.57
CA GLU A 27 8.88 21.29 -6.33
C GLU A 27 8.62 20.61 -4.97
N LYS A 28 8.47 21.39 -3.90
CA LYS A 28 8.18 20.86 -2.56
C LYS A 28 6.85 20.13 -2.47
N VAL A 29 5.82 20.64 -3.16
CA VAL A 29 4.52 19.96 -3.24
C VAL A 29 4.66 18.63 -3.95
N SER A 30 5.38 18.58 -5.07
CA SER A 30 5.65 17.32 -5.79
C SER A 30 6.39 16.29 -4.92
N ASP A 31 7.38 16.74 -4.15
CA ASP A 31 8.12 15.86 -3.24
C ASP A 31 7.24 15.34 -2.09
N LEU A 32 6.39 16.20 -1.53
CA LEU A 32 5.43 15.81 -0.49
C LEU A 32 4.41 14.80 -1.01
N GLU A 33 3.89 14.99 -2.22
CA GLU A 33 2.94 14.05 -2.84
C GLU A 33 3.57 12.65 -2.99
N LYS A 34 4.85 12.59 -3.33
CA LYS A 34 5.60 11.33 -3.45
C LYS A 34 5.91 10.69 -2.09
N SER A 35 6.09 11.48 -1.04
CA SER A 35 6.43 10.97 0.30
C SER A 35 5.22 10.70 1.20
N THR A 36 4.01 11.10 0.79
CA THR A 36 2.82 10.98 1.65
C THR A 36 2.32 9.53 1.69
N THR A 37 2.06 9.04 2.90
CA THR A 37 1.49 7.71 3.13
C THR A 37 -0.02 7.68 2.89
N ILE A 38 -0.55 6.49 2.63
CA ILE A 38 -1.97 6.24 2.47
C ILE A 38 -2.78 6.64 3.72
N ASP A 39 -4.02 7.08 3.49
CA ASP A 39 -4.94 7.43 4.57
C ASP A 39 -5.64 6.20 5.19
N SER A 40 -6.41 6.40 6.26
CA SER A 40 -7.11 5.33 6.98
C SER A 40 -8.10 4.53 6.10
N SER A 41 -8.75 5.16 5.12
CA SER A 41 -9.69 4.49 4.21
C SER A 41 -8.96 3.58 3.24
N GLN A 42 -7.84 4.05 2.71
CA GLN A 42 -6.94 3.27 1.89
C GLN A 42 -6.31 2.10 2.69
N GLN A 43 -5.89 2.34 3.93
CA GLN A 43 -5.38 1.29 4.83
C GLN A 43 -6.44 0.20 5.07
N TYR A 44 -7.68 0.59 5.35
CA TYR A 44 -8.79 -0.34 5.53
C TYR A 44 -9.06 -1.17 4.26
N THR A 45 -8.93 -0.55 3.09
CA THR A 45 -9.09 -1.25 1.82
C THR A 45 -8.00 -2.29 1.60
N LEU A 46 -6.73 -1.97 1.85
CA LEU A 46 -5.64 -2.96 1.78
C LEU A 46 -5.86 -4.11 2.77
N GLU A 47 -6.28 -3.81 4.00
CA GLU A 47 -6.57 -4.82 5.00
C GLU A 47 -7.70 -5.77 4.57
N ARG A 48 -8.76 -5.22 3.96
CA ARG A 48 -9.88 -6.00 3.42
C ARG A 48 -9.42 -6.91 2.27
N ILE A 49 -8.61 -6.40 1.34
CA ILE A 49 -8.07 -7.20 0.23
C ILE A 49 -7.22 -8.34 0.79
N ALA A 50 -6.27 -8.06 1.68
CA ALA A 50 -5.42 -9.07 2.30
C ALA A 50 -6.25 -10.16 2.99
N LYS A 51 -7.31 -9.78 3.72
CA LYS A 51 -8.21 -10.72 4.39
C LYS A 51 -8.94 -11.62 3.38
N THR A 52 -9.48 -11.06 2.31
CA THR A 52 -10.15 -11.83 1.26
C THR A 52 -9.18 -12.81 0.58
N THR A 53 -7.97 -12.35 0.24
CA THR A 53 -6.94 -13.19 -0.38
C THR A 53 -6.56 -14.35 0.54
N VAL A 54 -6.33 -14.09 1.83
CA VAL A 54 -5.96 -15.13 2.81
C VAL A 54 -7.08 -16.16 2.97
N ILE A 55 -8.33 -15.72 3.10
CA ILE A 55 -9.48 -16.63 3.24
C ILE A 55 -9.63 -17.48 1.98
N SER A 56 -9.50 -16.89 0.79
CA SER A 56 -9.54 -17.61 -0.49
C SER A 56 -8.42 -18.64 -0.59
N ALA A 57 -7.18 -18.25 -0.27
CA ALA A 57 -6.02 -19.15 -0.29
C ALA A 57 -6.16 -20.34 0.68
N LEU A 58 -6.90 -20.17 1.79
CA LEU A 58 -7.19 -21.21 2.77
C LEU A 58 -8.38 -22.10 2.36
N GLY A 59 -9.11 -21.78 1.29
CA GLY A 59 -10.29 -22.53 0.85
C GLY A 59 -11.60 -22.12 1.54
N GLY A 60 -11.67 -20.92 2.12
CA GLY A 60 -12.86 -20.39 2.79
C GLY A 60 -12.74 -20.29 4.31
N ILE A 61 -13.65 -19.56 4.95
CA ILE A 61 -13.63 -19.32 6.41
C ILE A 61 -13.96 -20.58 7.23
N ASP A 62 -14.77 -21.46 6.66
CA ASP A 62 -15.18 -22.71 7.30
C ASP A 62 -14.21 -23.87 7.03
N SER A 63 -13.14 -23.63 6.27
CA SER A 63 -12.19 -24.66 5.89
C SER A 63 -11.34 -25.14 7.08
N ARG A 64 -10.89 -26.39 7.02
CA ARG A 64 -10.00 -26.94 8.04
C ARG A 64 -8.68 -26.18 8.11
N ALA A 65 -8.13 -25.84 6.94
CA ALA A 65 -6.92 -25.06 6.85
C ALA A 65 -7.10 -23.69 7.50
N TYR A 66 -8.27 -23.05 7.38
CA TYR A 66 -8.53 -21.78 8.05
C TYR A 66 -8.46 -21.91 9.58
N GLN A 67 -9.13 -22.92 10.14
CA GLN A 67 -9.12 -23.17 11.59
C GLN A 67 -7.70 -23.41 12.13
N LEU A 68 -6.85 -24.13 11.37
CA LEU A 68 -5.53 -24.54 11.83
C LEU A 68 -4.40 -23.56 11.46
N MET A 69 -4.52 -22.84 10.35
CA MET A 69 -3.41 -22.07 9.75
C MET A 69 -3.67 -20.58 9.60
N SER A 70 -4.89 -20.08 9.83
CA SER A 70 -5.24 -18.66 9.62
C SER A 70 -4.20 -17.69 10.17
N ARG A 71 -3.85 -17.81 11.45
CA ARG A 71 -2.84 -16.95 12.10
C ARG A 71 -1.51 -16.92 11.36
N LYS A 72 -1.04 -18.07 10.88
CA LYS A 72 0.22 -18.20 10.13
C LYS A 72 0.11 -17.52 8.77
N ILE A 73 -0.98 -17.77 8.03
CA ILE A 73 -1.13 -17.23 6.67
C ILE A 73 -1.33 -15.70 6.69
N PHE A 74 -2.08 -15.18 7.66
CA PHE A 74 -2.17 -13.73 7.89
C PHE A 74 -0.81 -13.10 8.22
N SER A 75 0.03 -13.78 9.02
CA SER A 75 1.38 -13.29 9.29
C SER A 75 2.25 -13.30 8.04
N ASN A 76 2.16 -14.36 7.22
CA ASN A 76 2.94 -14.49 5.99
C ASN A 76 2.62 -13.38 4.98
N ILE A 77 1.35 -13.14 4.65
CA ILE A 77 0.99 -12.12 3.65
C ILE A 77 1.52 -10.73 4.04
N TRP A 78 1.41 -10.35 5.32
CA TRP A 78 1.91 -9.05 5.79
C TRP A 78 3.42 -8.99 5.89
N ARG A 79 4.09 -10.10 6.23
CA ARG A 79 5.55 -10.20 6.20
C ARG A 79 6.06 -10.01 4.77
N ASP A 80 5.45 -10.69 3.81
CA ASP A 80 5.87 -10.67 2.41
C ASP A 80 5.57 -9.30 1.78
N TYR A 81 4.40 -8.73 2.07
CA TYR A 81 4.03 -7.37 1.69
C TYR A 81 5.07 -6.35 2.15
N LYS A 82 5.37 -6.33 3.45
CA LYS A 82 6.36 -5.41 4.02
C LYS A 82 7.75 -5.60 3.43
N LYS A 83 8.12 -6.84 3.14
CA LYS A 83 9.41 -7.16 2.51
C LYS A 83 9.48 -6.64 1.07
N TYR A 84 8.40 -6.78 0.30
CA TYR A 84 8.33 -6.32 -1.09
C TYR A 84 8.40 -4.79 -1.18
N PHE A 85 7.59 -4.09 -0.38
CA PHE A 85 7.55 -2.62 -0.36
C PHE A 85 8.64 -1.97 0.53
N LYS A 86 9.44 -2.78 1.25
CA LYS A 86 10.47 -2.33 2.20
C LYS A 86 9.91 -1.40 3.30
N LEU A 87 8.78 -1.78 3.87
CA LEU A 87 8.05 -0.99 4.88
C LEU A 87 8.14 -1.59 6.28
N GLY A 88 8.05 -0.75 7.31
CA GLY A 88 7.89 -1.18 8.70
C GLY A 88 6.48 -1.69 9.00
N SER A 89 5.48 -1.03 8.39
CA SER A 89 4.06 -1.35 8.46
C SER A 89 3.40 -1.19 7.09
N TYR A 90 2.35 -1.96 6.80
CA TYR A 90 1.55 -1.73 5.59
C TYR A 90 0.87 -0.35 5.60
N ARG A 91 0.72 0.27 6.77
CA ARG A 91 0.20 1.63 6.91
C ARG A 91 1.17 2.70 6.39
N ASP A 92 2.45 2.36 6.24
CA ASP A 92 3.49 3.25 5.75
C ASP A 92 3.56 3.27 4.21
N THR A 93 2.62 2.59 3.53
CA THR A 93 2.55 2.54 2.08
C THR A 93 2.37 3.95 1.51
N LEU A 94 3.17 4.30 0.52
CA LEU A 94 3.06 5.60 -0.15
C LEU A 94 1.79 5.65 -1.00
N LYS A 95 1.17 6.83 -1.10
CA LYS A 95 -0.02 7.01 -1.96
C LYS A 95 0.25 6.66 -3.41
N THR A 96 1.47 6.93 -3.89
CA THR A 96 1.93 6.58 -5.24
C THR A 96 1.97 5.07 -5.49
N ASP A 97 2.18 4.27 -4.45
CA ASP A 97 2.25 2.82 -4.53
C ASP A 97 0.91 2.12 -4.25
N TYR A 98 -0.14 2.87 -3.94
CA TYR A 98 -1.41 2.30 -3.47
C TYR A 98 -2.04 1.29 -4.44
N GLU A 99 -2.06 1.60 -5.74
CA GLU A 99 -2.61 0.67 -6.74
C GLU A 99 -1.71 -0.57 -6.93
N ASN A 100 -0.39 -0.40 -6.88
CA ASN A 100 0.55 -1.52 -6.90
C ASN A 100 0.39 -2.42 -5.66
N ALA A 101 0.15 -1.82 -4.49
CA ALA A 101 -0.14 -2.51 -3.24
C ALA A 101 -1.41 -3.37 -3.31
N LYS A 102 -2.48 -2.86 -3.94
CA LYS A 102 -3.70 -3.64 -4.18
C LYS A 102 -3.40 -4.84 -5.07
N ASN A 103 -2.78 -4.60 -6.23
CA ASN A 103 -2.43 -5.66 -7.18
C ASN A 103 -1.54 -6.74 -6.54
N TYR A 104 -0.58 -6.34 -5.69
CA TYR A 104 0.25 -7.27 -4.94
C TYR A 104 -0.59 -8.16 -4.01
N LEU A 105 -1.48 -7.58 -3.21
CA LEU A 105 -2.30 -8.34 -2.28
C LEU A 105 -3.31 -9.24 -2.97
N GLU A 106 -3.84 -8.85 -4.13
CA GLU A 106 -4.76 -9.65 -4.94
C GLU A 106 -4.07 -10.83 -5.62
N SER A 107 -2.80 -10.67 -6.02
CA SER A 107 -2.00 -11.71 -6.66
C SER A 107 -1.18 -12.57 -5.69
N TRP A 108 -1.16 -12.22 -4.40
CA TRP A 108 -0.38 -12.93 -3.41
C TRP A 108 -0.88 -14.37 -3.23
N SER A 109 0.07 -15.30 -3.09
CA SER A 109 -0.21 -16.69 -2.74
C SER A 109 0.80 -17.22 -1.71
N PRO A 110 0.43 -18.18 -0.86
CA PRO A 110 1.36 -18.79 0.06
C PRO A 110 2.47 -19.55 -0.68
N GLU A 111 3.66 -19.60 -0.08
CA GLU A 111 4.77 -20.43 -0.55
C GLU A 111 4.34 -21.88 -0.83
N VAL A 112 4.98 -22.53 -1.81
CA VAL A 112 4.60 -23.85 -2.34
C VAL A 112 4.36 -24.89 -1.25
N ASN A 113 5.27 -25.05 -0.30
CA ASN A 113 5.13 -26.02 0.80
C ASN A 113 3.96 -25.69 1.74
N THR A 114 3.70 -24.40 1.96
CA THR A 114 2.54 -23.95 2.74
C THR A 114 1.25 -24.25 1.99
N SER A 115 1.22 -24.03 0.68
CA SER A 115 0.09 -24.34 -0.19
C SER A 115 -0.20 -25.84 -0.26
N LEU A 116 0.82 -26.72 -0.31
CA LEU A 116 0.63 -28.17 -0.22
C LEU A 116 -0.01 -28.57 1.12
N LYS A 117 0.47 -28.02 2.23
CA LYS A 117 -0.07 -28.31 3.56
C LYS A 117 -1.51 -27.83 3.74
N ILE A 118 -1.88 -26.69 3.15
CA ILE A 118 -3.28 -26.22 3.11
C ILE A 118 -4.16 -27.26 2.40
N LYS A 119 -3.72 -27.76 1.24
CA LYS A 119 -4.46 -28.81 0.51
C LYS A 119 -4.62 -30.07 1.34
N GLU A 120 -3.56 -30.55 1.99
CA GLU A 120 -3.62 -31.72 2.88
C GLU A 120 -4.69 -31.55 3.99
N TYR A 121 -4.70 -30.40 4.69
CA TYR A 121 -5.69 -30.16 5.74
C TYR A 121 -7.12 -30.12 5.23
N ASN A 122 -7.35 -29.53 4.06
CA ASN A 122 -8.69 -29.46 3.49
C ASN A 122 -9.15 -30.81 2.93
N SER A 123 -8.24 -31.66 2.44
CA SER A 123 -8.57 -33.02 1.97
C SER A 123 -8.88 -34.00 3.10
N GLN A 124 -8.26 -33.86 4.28
CA GLN A 124 -8.51 -34.74 5.43
C GLN A 124 -9.97 -34.72 5.93
N LEU A 125 -10.69 -33.61 5.74
CA LEU A 125 -12.10 -33.49 6.15
C LEU A 125 -13.06 -34.10 5.12
N SER A 126 -12.66 -34.19 3.85
CA SER A 126 -13.44 -34.86 2.81
C SER A 126 -13.58 -36.37 3.02
N MET A 127 -12.66 -37.01 3.76
CA MET A 127 -12.67 -38.46 4.01
C MET A 127 -13.52 -38.90 5.21
N VAL A 128 -14.03 -37.97 6.02
CA VAL A 128 -14.76 -38.29 7.26
C VAL A 128 -16.29 -38.15 7.09
N LEU A 129 -16.74 -37.69 5.92
CA LEU A 129 -18.16 -37.43 5.60
C LEU A 129 -18.75 -38.39 4.55
N ASP A 130 -17.98 -39.40 4.12
CA ASP A 130 -18.46 -40.58 3.37
C ASP A 130 -18.55 -41.80 4.31
#